data_AF-A0A6A4H568-F1
#
_entry.id   AF-A0A6A4H568-F1
#
_cell.length_a   1.000
_cell.length_b   1.000
_cell.length_c   1.000
_cell.angle_alpha   90.00
_cell.angle_beta   90.00
_cell.angle_gamma   90.00
#
_symmetry.space_group_name_H-M   'P 1'
#
loop_
_entity.id
_entity.type
_entity.pdbx_description
1 polymer ?
#
loop_
_entity_poly.entity_id
_entity_poly.type
_entity_poly.pdbx_seq_one_letter_code
_entity_poly.pdbx_strand_id
1 'polypeptide(L)'
;MKRSSMGSATLPVESQSAESLYSFSTATSTSTFAGPGSLAGKAIHNFGKLTLKGVQQIIISRRFSSIATHFPHRNTDSFAGFPEMYSDLLELSRIHMYPDSTRIRALQLIMGQIARRSTAYLIGALKVWPEVEVNLLLSEILACLDPIRFLIILRYQVSVATKVFSPQRTSHSSAEDALISAYRQNLPNWEDHSMAPIVDFLRLFASSGEEKWSTAINCGSLDLLLHLYISDFQNPVAFNTRTRTFQKSSVIATCNSFLVEALSDEYAYQMIQSHAIRGLWPLWPMLAFQNFASDRDRSSLRRQIWLSLEQRLIQWRISSIFDALVMDWIKPRNKRMMHMKFVDHIIWDMQVDLLEFSGSSTLNEDTCFRALRSLHRLWSSIHSDEIRAGLEMYIEQTPPDHARETFIRIVRRLILLSCRAPESDTFFMLCPNNCPSSESCPLDLDAVVHFIHRLMTRVSRYYETLHHWLIDGDIVRLLDLTATRLLSSGSLNWNDDTADRSAQARAVGFYVIADPHYPFYNPRGPRYRALVLLLAWRVFQDDLNAPKSQTASTIHFFSQGPELSWDELRFIRFPSYHHDDWAETQLPASVFQTMEQTHRDRVYSWIES
;
A
#
# COMPACT_ATOMS: atom_id res chain seq x y z
N MET A 1 -56.65 -39.37 -2.91
CA MET A 1 -56.49 -38.49 -1.72
C MET A 1 -55.96 -37.14 -2.19
N LYS A 2 -56.52 -36.07 -1.62
CA LYS A 2 -56.63 -34.70 -2.15
C LYS A 2 -55.28 -33.97 -2.29
N ARG A 3 -55.03 -33.38 -3.46
CA ARG A 3 -54.11 -32.24 -3.63
C ARG A 3 -54.79 -30.98 -3.09
N SER A 4 -54.28 -30.43 -1.98
CA SER A 4 -54.68 -29.12 -1.50
C SER A 4 -53.87 -28.04 -2.23
N SER A 5 -54.53 -27.37 -3.15
CA SER A 5 -54.19 -26.04 -3.65
C SER A 5 -54.24 -25.06 -2.48
N MET A 6 -53.10 -24.45 -2.12
CA MET A 6 -53.08 -23.25 -1.29
C MET A 6 -52.93 -22.05 -2.21
N GLY A 7 -53.96 -21.21 -2.19
CA GLY A 7 -54.05 -19.98 -2.96
C GLY A 7 -53.00 -18.97 -2.53
N SER A 8 -52.39 -18.35 -3.53
CA SER A 8 -51.56 -17.16 -3.38
C SER A 8 -52.48 -15.99 -3.02
N ALA A 9 -52.45 -15.59 -1.75
CA ALA A 9 -53.07 -14.34 -1.30
C ALA A 9 -52.10 -13.19 -1.61
N THR A 10 -52.48 -12.36 -2.58
CA THR A 10 -51.82 -11.10 -2.90
C THR A 10 -52.07 -10.12 -1.76
N LEU A 11 -51.06 -9.89 -0.92
CA LEU A 11 -51.07 -8.81 0.07
C LEU A 11 -50.75 -7.48 -0.63
N PRO A 12 -51.44 -6.38 -0.30
CA PRO A 12 -51.07 -5.07 -0.80
C PRO A 12 -49.72 -4.66 -0.18
N VAL A 13 -48.76 -4.37 -1.04
CA VAL A 13 -47.50 -3.73 -0.65
C VAL A 13 -47.85 -2.30 -0.23
N GLU A 14 -48.02 -2.09 1.08
CA GLU A 14 -47.95 -0.75 1.67
C GLU A 14 -46.51 -0.25 1.54
N SER A 15 -46.29 0.53 0.50
CA SER A 15 -45.16 1.44 0.36
C SER A 15 -45.24 2.50 1.46
N GLN A 16 -44.72 2.18 2.64
CA GLN A 16 -44.40 3.19 3.64
C GLN A 16 -43.14 3.93 3.19
N SER A 17 -43.36 4.99 2.41
CA SER A 17 -42.40 6.05 2.19
C SER A 17 -42.08 6.69 3.53
N ALA A 18 -40.91 6.41 4.07
CA ALA A 18 -40.33 7.18 5.15
C ALA A 18 -40.04 8.60 4.61
N GLU A 19 -41.00 9.51 4.79
CA GLU A 19 -40.81 10.94 4.61
C GLU A 19 -39.79 11.42 5.64
N SER A 20 -38.53 11.44 5.22
CA SER A 20 -37.48 12.15 5.93
C SER A 20 -37.83 13.63 5.99
N LEU A 21 -37.83 14.17 7.21
CA LEU A 21 -37.97 15.58 7.57
C LEU A 21 -36.90 16.46 6.90
N TYR A 22 -37.03 16.69 5.60
CA TYR A 22 -36.44 17.86 4.96
C TYR A 22 -37.37 19.03 5.28
N SER A 23 -36.85 19.96 6.08
CA SER A 23 -37.44 21.29 6.26
C SER A 23 -37.75 21.86 4.87
N PHE A 24 -39.03 21.84 4.50
CA PHE A 24 -39.56 22.61 3.38
C PHE A 24 -38.99 24.02 3.49
N SER A 25 -38.14 24.39 2.54
CA SER A 25 -38.13 25.78 2.14
C SER A 25 -39.56 26.06 1.74
N THR A 26 -40.30 26.76 2.58
CA THR A 26 -41.61 27.28 2.22
C THR A 26 -41.38 28.04 0.92
N ALA A 27 -41.79 27.44 -0.20
CA ALA A 27 -41.94 28.16 -1.45
C ALA A 27 -43.11 29.11 -1.21
N THR A 28 -42.86 30.18 -0.46
CA THR A 28 -43.73 31.33 -0.43
C THR A 28 -43.79 31.82 -1.86
N SER A 29 -44.89 31.52 -2.53
CA SER A 29 -45.27 32.11 -3.80
C SER A 29 -45.00 33.61 -3.71
N THR A 30 -43.90 34.03 -4.33
CA THR A 30 -43.49 35.42 -4.47
C THR A 30 -44.41 36.09 -5.49
N SER A 31 -45.69 36.26 -5.14
CA SER A 31 -46.53 37.31 -5.69
C SER A 31 -46.77 38.36 -4.59
N THR A 32 -45.68 38.80 -3.95
CA THR A 32 -45.75 39.98 -3.08
C THR A 32 -45.88 41.19 -4.00
N PHE A 33 -47.07 41.77 -4.06
CA PHE A 33 -47.28 43.07 -4.72
C PHE A 33 -46.19 44.05 -4.30
N ALA A 34 -45.53 44.67 -5.28
CA ALA A 34 -44.49 45.68 -5.07
C ALA A 34 -45.12 46.99 -4.55
N GLY A 35 -45.56 46.98 -3.30
CA GLY A 35 -45.96 48.20 -2.58
C GLY A 35 -44.73 48.92 -2.02
N PRO A 36 -44.78 50.26 -1.82
CA PRO A 36 -43.71 51.05 -1.20
C PRO A 36 -43.24 50.51 0.16
N GLY A 37 -44.10 49.80 0.91
CA GLY A 37 -43.75 49.16 2.18
C GLY A 37 -42.94 47.86 2.08
N SER A 38 -42.81 47.26 0.89
CA SER A 38 -42.10 45.98 0.71
C SER A 38 -40.59 46.09 0.94
N LEU A 39 -39.98 47.24 0.60
CA LEU A 39 -38.56 47.50 0.84
C LEU A 39 -38.27 47.66 2.34
N ALA A 40 -39.09 48.42 3.06
CA ALA A 40 -38.97 48.59 4.50
C ALA A 40 -39.18 47.26 5.25
N GLY A 41 -40.17 46.45 4.85
CA GLY A 41 -40.38 45.12 5.41
C GLY A 41 -39.19 44.17 5.19
N LYS A 42 -38.60 44.17 3.99
CA LYS A 42 -37.38 43.40 3.69
C LYS A 42 -36.18 43.88 4.52
N ALA A 43 -36.02 45.18 4.69
CA ALA A 43 -34.93 45.75 5.49
C ALA A 43 -35.05 45.36 6.98
N ILE A 44 -36.24 45.49 7.57
CA ILE A 44 -36.51 45.09 8.96
C ILE A 44 -36.29 43.58 9.14
N HIS A 45 -36.79 42.75 8.23
CA HIS A 45 -36.58 41.31 8.26
C HIS A 45 -35.09 40.95 8.19
N ASN A 46 -34.34 41.57 7.27
CA ASN A 46 -32.91 41.34 7.13
C ASN A 46 -32.12 41.80 8.36
N PHE A 47 -32.48 42.93 8.96
CA PHE A 47 -31.90 43.42 10.20
C PHE A 47 -32.18 42.46 11.38
N GLY A 48 -33.42 41.96 11.50
CA GLY A 48 -33.79 40.96 12.50
C GLY A 48 -32.98 39.67 12.35
N LYS A 49 -32.84 39.16 11.12
CA LYS A 49 -32.03 37.99 10.81
C LYS A 49 -30.54 38.20 11.14
N LEU A 50 -30.00 39.39 10.86
CA LEU A 50 -28.62 39.73 11.19
C LEU A 50 -28.41 39.84 12.71
N THR A 51 -29.36 40.44 13.42
CA THR A 51 -29.33 40.56 14.89
C THR A 51 -29.37 39.19 15.56
N LEU A 52 -30.25 38.29 15.12
CA LEU A 52 -30.33 36.92 15.63
C LEU A 52 -29.02 36.16 15.41
N LYS A 53 -28.43 36.27 14.21
CA LYS A 53 -27.12 35.68 13.91
C LYS A 53 -26.01 36.27 14.78
N GLY A 54 -26.02 37.57 15.02
CA GLY A 54 -25.05 38.26 15.88
C GLY A 54 -25.11 37.78 17.33
N VAL A 55 -26.32 37.71 17.91
CA VAL A 55 -26.52 37.22 19.27
C VAL A 55 -26.10 35.75 19.40
N GLN A 56 -26.47 34.91 18.45
CA GLN A 56 -26.05 33.51 18.41
C GLN A 56 -24.53 33.38 18.36
N GLN A 57 -23.86 34.17 17.52
CA GLN A 57 -22.40 34.17 17.42
C GLN A 57 -21.70 34.59 18.73
N ILE A 58 -22.24 35.56 19.45
CA ILE A 58 -21.71 36.00 20.75
C ILE A 58 -21.86 34.89 21.80
N ILE A 59 -23.02 34.23 21.85
CA ILE A 59 -23.27 33.12 22.79
C ILE A 59 -22.31 31.97 22.50
N ILE A 60 -22.19 31.56 21.24
CA ILE A 60 -21.27 30.51 20.80
C ILE A 60 -19.82 30.89 21.16
N SER A 61 -19.41 32.12 20.86
CA SER A 61 -18.05 32.59 21.15
C SER A 61 -17.75 32.57 22.65
N ARG A 62 -18.70 32.99 23.49
CA ARG A 62 -18.55 32.94 24.95
C ARG A 62 -18.43 31.51 25.47
N ARG A 63 -19.27 30.60 24.98
CA ARG A 63 -19.19 29.16 25.32
C ARG A 63 -17.84 28.58 24.91
N PHE A 64 -17.41 28.81 23.67
CA PHE A 64 -16.10 28.36 23.18
C PHE A 64 -14.95 28.90 24.02
N SER A 65 -14.96 30.18 24.37
CA SER A 65 -13.92 30.74 25.23
C SER A 65 -13.89 30.07 26.60
N SER A 66 -15.05 29.78 27.20
CA SER A 66 -15.15 29.05 28.46
C SER A 66 -14.67 27.60 28.36
N ILE A 67 -14.95 26.93 27.25
CA ILE A 67 -14.47 25.56 27.01
C ILE A 67 -12.95 25.60 26.80
N ALA A 68 -12.45 26.47 25.93
CA ALA A 68 -11.04 26.55 25.56
C ALA A 68 -10.10 26.81 26.74
N THR A 69 -10.54 27.47 27.83
CA THR A 69 -9.71 27.64 29.04
C THR A 69 -9.43 26.34 29.80
N HIS A 70 -10.22 25.30 29.57
CA HIS A 70 -10.09 23.99 30.22
C HIS A 70 -9.43 22.95 29.32
N PHE A 71 -9.06 23.33 28.09
CA PHE A 71 -8.44 22.44 27.13
C PHE A 71 -7.03 22.94 26.81
N PRO A 72 -6.05 22.04 26.66
CA PRO A 72 -6.14 20.59 26.86
C PRO A 72 -6.07 20.19 28.34
N HIS A 73 -6.77 19.10 28.71
CA HIS A 73 -6.77 18.51 30.06
C HIS A 73 -6.25 17.06 30.01
N ARG A 74 -6.08 16.43 31.17
CA ARG A 74 -5.73 15.00 31.33
C ARG A 74 -6.95 14.19 31.75
N ASN A 75 -6.90 12.87 31.56
CA ASN A 75 -7.95 11.96 32.07
C ASN A 75 -8.03 11.94 33.61
N THR A 76 -6.94 12.32 34.30
CA THR A 76 -6.87 12.37 35.77
C THR A 76 -7.47 13.64 36.35
N ASP A 77 -7.76 14.64 35.53
CA ASP A 77 -8.26 15.93 36.00
C ASP A 77 -9.75 15.76 36.35
N SER A 78 -10.10 15.98 37.63
CA SER A 78 -11.48 15.89 38.08
C SER A 78 -12.16 17.25 37.99
N PHE A 79 -12.78 17.55 36.85
CA PHE A 79 -13.66 18.71 36.71
C PHE A 79 -15.08 18.25 36.39
N ALA A 80 -16.03 18.61 37.25
CA ALA A 80 -17.40 18.14 37.15
C ALA A 80 -18.11 18.56 35.84
N GLY A 81 -17.67 19.67 35.23
CA GLY A 81 -18.29 20.20 34.01
C GLY A 81 -17.73 19.63 32.69
N PHE A 82 -16.82 18.65 32.71
CA PHE A 82 -16.28 18.08 31.48
C PHE A 82 -17.35 17.40 30.59
N PRO A 83 -18.29 16.61 31.12
CA PRO A 83 -19.34 16.01 30.30
C PRO A 83 -20.14 17.05 29.50
N GLU A 84 -20.52 18.16 30.13
CA GLU A 84 -21.27 19.24 29.48
C GLU A 84 -20.41 19.96 28.44
N MET A 85 -19.13 20.21 28.73
CA MET A 85 -18.21 20.82 27.77
C MET A 85 -18.02 19.96 26.52
N TYR A 86 -17.89 18.63 26.67
CA TYR A 86 -17.80 17.73 25.52
C TYR A 86 -19.11 17.65 24.75
N SER A 87 -20.27 17.66 25.43
CA SER A 87 -21.56 17.75 24.76
C SER A 87 -21.69 19.03 23.93
N ASP A 88 -21.27 20.18 24.47
CA ASP A 88 -21.24 21.45 23.74
C ASP A 88 -20.25 21.38 22.55
N LEU A 89 -19.07 20.79 22.73
CA LEU A 89 -18.10 20.63 21.63
C LEU A 89 -18.62 19.75 20.50
N LEU A 90 -19.25 18.61 20.83
CA LEU A 90 -19.84 17.71 19.85
C LEU A 90 -20.98 18.40 19.09
N GLU A 91 -21.85 19.14 19.80
CA GLU A 91 -22.89 19.94 19.16
C GLU A 91 -22.28 20.96 18.19
N LEU A 92 -21.31 21.75 18.65
CA LEU A 92 -20.63 22.77 17.83
C LEU A 92 -19.81 22.17 16.67
N SER A 93 -19.51 20.87 16.72
CA SER A 93 -18.84 20.13 15.66
C SER A 93 -19.79 19.61 14.57
N ARG A 94 -21.11 19.70 14.74
CA ARG A 94 -22.09 19.17 13.76
C ARG A 94 -21.92 19.78 12.38
N ILE A 95 -21.90 18.91 11.37
CA ILE A 95 -21.80 19.29 9.96
C ILE A 95 -23.05 20.10 9.57
N HIS A 96 -22.85 21.20 8.83
CA HIS A 96 -23.90 22.09 8.31
C HIS A 96 -24.77 22.86 9.34
N MET A 97 -24.59 22.66 10.65
CA MET A 97 -25.34 23.38 11.68
C MET A 97 -24.70 24.71 12.11
N TYR A 98 -23.37 24.77 12.10
CA TYR A 98 -22.58 25.91 12.55
C TYR A 98 -21.65 26.45 11.45
N PRO A 99 -21.23 27.74 11.51
CA PRO A 99 -20.22 28.27 10.60
C PRO A 99 -18.94 27.43 10.63
N ASP A 100 -18.28 27.25 9.48
CA ASP A 100 -17.07 26.40 9.38
C ASP A 100 -15.99 26.80 10.38
N SER A 101 -15.78 28.10 10.61
CA SER A 101 -14.81 28.59 11.61
C SER A 101 -15.10 28.10 13.04
N THR A 102 -16.38 27.97 13.38
CA THR A 102 -16.85 27.47 14.67
C THR A 102 -16.65 25.95 14.76
N ARG A 103 -17.06 25.23 13.71
CA ARG A 103 -16.90 23.77 13.61
C ARG A 103 -15.43 23.36 13.68
N ILE A 104 -14.58 23.99 12.87
CA ILE A 104 -13.13 23.74 12.84
C ILE A 104 -12.53 23.97 14.23
N ARG A 105 -12.92 25.03 14.93
CA ARG A 105 -12.42 25.29 16.29
C ARG A 105 -12.83 24.23 17.30
N ALA A 106 -14.06 23.69 17.23
CA ALA A 106 -14.47 22.54 18.04
C ALA A 106 -13.64 21.30 17.72
N LEU A 107 -13.52 20.98 16.42
CA LEU A 107 -12.74 19.84 15.95
C LEU A 107 -11.26 19.96 16.34
N GLN A 108 -10.66 21.15 16.31
CA GLN A 108 -9.28 21.37 16.79
C GLN A 108 -9.11 20.98 18.26
N LEU A 109 -10.08 21.30 19.12
CA LEU A 109 -10.06 20.92 20.54
C LEU A 109 -10.22 19.41 20.71
N ILE A 110 -11.13 18.78 19.94
CA ILE A 110 -11.33 17.32 19.93
C ILE A 110 -10.06 16.60 19.46
N MET A 111 -9.49 17.03 18.33
CA MET A 111 -8.25 16.49 17.76
C MET A 111 -7.07 16.65 18.71
N GLY A 112 -6.97 17.79 19.40
CA GLY A 112 -5.94 18.01 20.42
C GLY A 112 -6.03 17.05 21.60
N GLN A 113 -7.25 16.66 22.01
CA GLN A 113 -7.45 15.67 23.07
C GLN A 113 -7.15 14.24 22.63
N ILE A 114 -7.52 13.89 21.40
CA ILE A 114 -7.15 12.61 20.78
C ILE A 114 -5.62 12.48 20.71
N ALA A 115 -4.93 13.51 20.21
CA ALA A 115 -3.47 13.52 20.13
C ALA A 115 -2.79 13.27 21.48
N ARG A 116 -3.40 13.73 22.59
CA ARG A 116 -2.92 13.56 23.97
C ARG A 116 -3.35 12.26 24.64
N ARG A 117 -4.09 11.39 23.95
CA ARG A 117 -4.74 10.19 24.53
C ARG A 117 -5.61 10.48 25.76
N SER A 118 -6.11 11.72 25.88
CA SER A 118 -6.93 12.18 27.01
C SER A 118 -8.41 12.16 26.63
N THR A 119 -8.89 10.99 26.23
CA THR A 119 -10.16 10.79 25.53
C THR A 119 -11.28 10.19 26.38
N ALA A 120 -11.06 9.94 27.67
CA ALA A 120 -12.05 9.24 28.51
C ALA A 120 -13.41 9.95 28.56
N TYR A 121 -13.39 11.27 28.78
CA TYR A 121 -14.60 12.11 28.80
C TYR A 121 -15.24 12.26 27.41
N LEU A 122 -14.43 12.37 26.36
CA LEU A 122 -14.91 12.39 24.98
C LEU A 122 -15.65 11.10 24.62
N ILE A 123 -15.08 9.95 24.95
CA ILE A 123 -15.73 8.65 24.72
C ILE A 123 -17.04 8.56 25.51
N GLY A 124 -17.05 9.03 26.76
CA GLY A 124 -18.27 9.12 27.57
C GLY A 124 -19.38 9.94 26.89
N ALA A 125 -19.02 11.09 26.31
CA ALA A 125 -19.97 11.93 25.58
C ALA A 125 -20.43 11.28 24.25
N LEU A 126 -19.54 10.61 23.51
CA LEU A 126 -19.87 9.90 22.27
C LEU A 126 -20.82 8.71 22.49
N LYS A 127 -20.83 8.11 23.69
CA LYS A 127 -21.76 7.02 24.02
C LYS A 127 -23.22 7.45 24.00
N VAL A 128 -23.50 8.67 24.46
CA VAL A 128 -24.86 9.22 24.55
C VAL A 128 -25.25 10.04 23.31
N TRP A 129 -24.30 10.28 22.40
CA TRP A 129 -24.54 11.04 21.18
C TRP A 129 -25.19 10.16 20.09
N PRO A 130 -26.04 10.71 19.21
CA PRO A 130 -26.70 9.93 18.17
C PRO A 130 -25.68 9.23 17.25
N GLU A 131 -25.89 7.94 16.99
CA GLU A 131 -24.93 7.10 16.25
C GLU A 131 -24.58 7.67 14.87
N VAL A 132 -25.57 8.21 14.16
CA VAL A 132 -25.36 8.85 12.84
C VAL A 132 -24.38 10.02 12.95
N GLU A 133 -24.51 10.85 13.99
CA GLU A 133 -23.62 12.00 14.22
C GLU A 133 -22.21 11.54 14.60
N VAL A 134 -22.09 10.48 15.42
CA VAL A 134 -20.81 9.85 15.76
C VAL A 134 -20.12 9.33 14.49
N ASN A 135 -20.85 8.63 13.62
CA ASN A 135 -20.33 8.12 12.35
C ASN A 135 -19.82 9.25 11.47
N LEU A 136 -20.58 10.35 11.34
CA LEU A 136 -20.17 11.52 10.55
C LEU A 136 -18.92 12.19 11.12
N LEU A 137 -18.88 12.43 12.44
CA LEU A 137 -17.74 13.04 13.11
C LEU A 137 -16.47 12.19 12.98
N LEU A 138 -16.56 10.88 13.26
CA LEU A 138 -15.41 9.99 13.15
C LEU A 138 -14.93 9.89 11.69
N SER A 139 -15.85 9.85 10.73
CA SER A 139 -15.49 9.87 9.31
C SER A 139 -14.78 11.16 8.92
N GLU A 140 -15.21 12.33 9.41
CA GLU A 140 -14.55 13.63 9.19
C GLU A 140 -13.14 13.63 9.81
N ILE A 141 -13.00 13.19 11.07
CA ILE A 141 -11.70 13.08 11.76
C ILE A 141 -10.73 12.18 10.99
N LEU A 142 -11.20 11.02 10.54
CA LEU A 142 -10.37 10.07 9.80
C LEU A 142 -10.02 10.59 8.41
N ALA A 143 -10.93 11.29 7.72
CA ALA A 143 -10.63 11.93 6.44
C ALA A 143 -9.55 13.02 6.57
N CYS A 144 -9.46 13.72 7.71
CA CYS A 144 -8.41 14.70 7.96
C CYS A 144 -7.03 14.08 8.23
N LEU A 145 -6.98 12.85 8.76
CA LEU A 145 -5.73 12.18 9.13
C LEU A 145 -5.26 11.16 8.08
N ASP A 146 -6.16 10.72 7.20
CA ASP A 146 -5.89 9.78 6.13
C ASP A 146 -6.03 10.47 4.75
N PRO A 147 -4.91 10.90 4.15
CA PRO A 147 -4.89 11.56 2.83
C PRO A 147 -5.55 10.74 1.71
N ILE A 148 -5.63 9.42 1.87
CA ILE A 148 -6.21 8.52 0.89
C ILE A 148 -7.72 8.46 0.99
N ARG A 149 -8.28 8.47 2.20
CA ARG A 149 -9.75 8.43 2.38
C ARG A 149 -10.43 9.69 1.89
N PHE A 150 -9.75 10.82 1.93
CA PHE A 150 -10.22 12.05 1.29
C PHE A 150 -10.58 11.82 -0.19
N LEU A 151 -9.75 11.06 -0.92
CA LEU A 151 -9.96 10.79 -2.35
C LEU A 151 -11.15 9.84 -2.59
N ILE A 152 -11.30 8.83 -1.74
CA ILE A 152 -12.40 7.84 -1.84
C ILE A 152 -13.76 8.49 -1.50
N ILE A 153 -13.84 9.24 -0.40
CA ILE A 153 -15.09 9.90 0.04
C ILE A 153 -15.54 10.95 -0.97
N LEU A 154 -14.60 11.74 -1.51
CA LEU A 154 -14.92 12.71 -2.56
C LEU A 154 -15.49 12.03 -3.80
N ARG A 155 -14.99 10.87 -4.22
CA ARG A 155 -15.53 10.15 -5.38
C ARG A 155 -16.94 9.61 -5.13
N TYR A 156 -17.18 9.04 -3.96
CA TYR A 156 -18.50 8.51 -3.63
C TYR A 156 -19.55 9.63 -3.53
N GLN A 157 -19.22 10.74 -2.86
CA GLN A 157 -20.13 11.88 -2.76
C GLN A 157 -20.31 12.62 -4.09
N VAL A 158 -19.26 12.75 -4.92
CA VAL A 158 -19.39 13.35 -6.26
C VAL A 158 -20.25 12.46 -7.16
N SER A 159 -20.13 11.14 -7.10
CA SER A 159 -20.95 10.24 -7.93
C SER A 159 -22.45 10.27 -7.56
N VAL A 160 -22.80 10.62 -6.32
CA VAL A 160 -24.20 10.75 -5.86
C VAL A 160 -24.70 12.20 -6.00
N ALA A 161 -23.81 13.20 -5.99
CA ALA A 161 -24.14 14.61 -6.02
C ALA A 161 -23.78 15.35 -7.33
N THR A 162 -23.51 14.64 -8.44
CA THR A 162 -23.28 15.24 -9.76
C THR A 162 -24.55 15.91 -10.29
N LYS A 163 -24.78 17.15 -9.85
CA LYS A 163 -25.14 18.27 -10.72
C LYS A 163 -25.03 19.68 -10.12
N VAL A 164 -24.71 19.87 -8.83
CA VAL A 164 -24.83 21.22 -8.21
C VAL A 164 -23.55 21.77 -7.55
N PHE A 165 -22.54 20.96 -7.21
CA PHE A 165 -21.33 21.49 -6.56
C PHE A 165 -20.21 21.78 -7.56
N SER A 166 -20.04 23.08 -7.85
CA SER A 166 -18.94 23.63 -8.64
C SER A 166 -17.61 23.49 -7.89
N PRO A 167 -16.51 23.08 -8.56
CA PRO A 167 -15.23 22.79 -7.91
C PRO A 167 -14.43 24.07 -7.65
N GLN A 168 -14.83 24.86 -6.65
CA GLN A 168 -13.97 25.92 -6.10
C GLN A 168 -13.16 25.34 -4.91
N ARG A 169 -12.04 24.71 -5.25
CA ARG A 169 -11.20 23.86 -4.38
C ARG A 169 -10.26 24.60 -3.41
N THR A 170 -10.30 25.93 -3.32
CA THR A 170 -9.25 26.71 -2.63
C THR A 170 -9.47 26.92 -1.12
N SER A 171 -10.67 26.68 -0.57
CA SER A 171 -10.94 26.90 0.86
C SER A 171 -10.79 25.67 1.74
N HIS A 172 -10.84 24.46 1.17
CA HIS A 172 -10.82 23.22 1.96
C HIS A 172 -9.45 22.90 2.57
N SER A 173 -8.36 23.18 1.85
CA SER A 173 -7.00 22.91 2.36
C SER A 173 -6.71 23.65 3.67
N SER A 174 -7.18 24.90 3.80
CA SER A 174 -6.95 25.70 5.01
C SER A 174 -7.60 25.11 6.27
N ALA A 175 -8.73 24.41 6.14
CA ALA A 175 -9.41 23.80 7.27
C ALA A 175 -8.68 22.53 7.74
N GLU A 176 -8.31 21.68 6.80
CA GLU A 176 -7.54 20.46 7.05
C GLU A 176 -6.19 20.78 7.68
N ASP A 177 -5.47 21.76 7.14
CA ASP A 177 -4.20 22.24 7.69
C ASP A 177 -4.35 22.73 9.14
N ALA A 178 -5.46 23.41 9.44
CA ALA A 178 -5.74 23.90 10.79
C ALA A 178 -6.01 22.75 11.78
N LEU A 179 -6.68 21.68 11.35
CA LEU A 179 -6.95 20.49 12.17
C LEU A 179 -5.70 19.65 12.39
N ILE A 180 -4.95 19.39 11.32
CA ILE A 180 -3.69 18.65 11.37
C ILE A 180 -2.67 19.42 12.24
N SER A 181 -2.61 20.74 12.11
CA SER A 181 -1.74 21.59 12.95
C SER A 181 -2.13 21.50 14.42
N ALA A 182 -3.42 21.58 14.77
CA ALA A 182 -3.88 21.44 16.15
C ALA A 182 -3.58 20.05 16.73
N TYR A 183 -3.73 18.98 15.93
CA TYR A 183 -3.36 17.63 16.30
C TYR A 183 -1.85 17.52 16.58
N ARG A 184 -1.00 17.99 15.65
CA ARG A 184 0.46 18.01 15.79
C ARG A 184 0.94 18.76 17.02
N GLN A 185 0.38 19.96 17.28
CA GLN A 185 0.76 20.81 18.42
C GLN A 185 0.47 20.16 19.78
N ASN A 186 -0.46 19.21 19.81
CA ASN A 186 -0.86 18.50 21.02
C ASN A 186 -0.28 17.09 21.13
N LEU A 187 0.43 16.62 20.10
CA LEU A 187 1.09 15.33 20.13
C LEU A 187 2.22 15.34 21.18
N PRO A 188 2.26 14.40 22.13
CA PRO A 188 3.35 14.34 23.10
C PRO A 188 4.70 14.08 22.42
N ASN A 189 5.77 14.70 22.92
CA ASN A 189 7.12 14.51 22.37
C ASN A 189 7.64 13.05 22.50
N TRP A 190 7.04 12.24 23.35
CA TRP A 190 7.36 10.82 23.52
C TRP A 190 6.57 9.90 22.58
N GLU A 191 5.58 10.44 21.85
CA GLU A 191 4.83 9.65 20.90
C GLU A 191 5.68 9.42 19.66
N ASP A 192 6.00 8.15 19.42
CA ASP A 192 6.87 7.75 18.32
C ASP A 192 6.20 7.91 16.95
N HIS A 193 4.87 7.78 16.88
CA HIS A 193 4.12 7.83 15.64
C HIS A 193 2.82 8.61 15.80
N SER A 194 2.58 9.59 14.92
CA SER A 194 1.43 10.49 15.02
C SER A 194 0.07 9.79 14.96
N MET A 195 -0.01 8.62 14.30
CA MET A 195 -1.27 7.90 14.13
C MET A 195 -1.59 6.95 15.28
N ALA A 196 -0.65 6.70 16.20
CA ALA A 196 -0.91 5.79 17.30
C ALA A 196 -2.02 6.31 18.26
N PRO A 197 -2.10 7.61 18.63
CA PRO A 197 -3.20 8.12 19.44
C PRO A 197 -4.58 7.99 18.80
N ILE A 198 -4.72 8.23 17.49
CA ILE A 198 -6.03 8.07 16.81
C ILE A 198 -6.45 6.60 16.74
N VAL A 199 -5.53 5.68 16.46
CA VAL A 199 -5.85 4.24 16.44
C VAL A 199 -6.25 3.76 17.83
N ASP A 200 -5.55 4.20 18.88
CA ASP A 200 -5.90 3.85 20.27
C ASP A 200 -7.23 4.47 20.68
N PHE A 201 -7.53 5.71 20.27
CA PHE A 201 -8.84 6.32 20.48
C PHE A 201 -9.97 5.52 19.81
N LEU A 202 -9.81 5.12 18.54
CA LEU A 202 -10.78 4.28 17.84
C LEU A 202 -10.98 2.94 18.55
N ARG A 203 -9.90 2.31 19.00
CA ARG A 203 -9.94 1.06 19.77
C ARG A 203 -10.73 1.23 21.06
N LEU A 204 -10.40 2.25 21.86
CA LEU A 204 -11.08 2.54 23.13
C LEU A 204 -12.55 2.90 22.92
N PHE A 205 -12.88 3.62 21.85
CA PHE A 205 -14.25 3.93 21.49
C PHE A 205 -15.04 2.67 21.08
N ALA A 206 -14.49 1.85 20.19
CA ALA A 206 -15.13 0.63 19.71
C ALA A 206 -15.36 -0.37 20.85
N SER A 207 -14.38 -0.51 21.74
CA SER A 207 -14.44 -1.43 22.90
C SER A 207 -15.36 -0.92 24.03
N SER A 208 -15.96 0.25 23.83
CA SER A 208 -16.83 0.87 24.84
C SER A 208 -18.29 0.40 24.78
N GLY A 209 -18.65 -0.40 23.76
CA GLY A 209 -19.92 -1.13 23.60
C GLY A 209 -19.98 -1.89 22.25
N GLU A 210 -20.74 -2.99 22.17
CA GLU A 210 -20.80 -3.88 20.99
C GLU A 210 -21.16 -3.14 19.68
N GLU A 211 -22.19 -2.28 19.70
CA GLU A 211 -22.60 -1.44 18.55
C GLU A 211 -21.54 -0.41 18.14
N LYS A 212 -20.53 -0.13 18.98
CA LYS A 212 -19.49 0.85 18.65
C LYS A 212 -18.45 0.26 17.72
N TRP A 213 -18.32 -1.06 17.62
CA TRP A 213 -17.52 -1.70 16.59
C TRP A 213 -18.05 -1.45 15.19
N SER A 214 -19.37 -1.56 14.96
CA SER A 214 -19.93 -1.22 13.65
C SER A 214 -19.72 0.24 13.32
N THR A 215 -19.96 1.13 14.28
CA THR A 215 -19.70 2.57 14.09
C THR A 215 -18.23 2.81 13.71
N ALA A 216 -17.27 2.24 14.45
CA ALA A 216 -15.84 2.41 14.18
C ALA A 216 -15.41 1.80 12.83
N ILE A 217 -15.95 0.64 12.46
CA ILE A 217 -15.63 -0.01 11.17
C ILE A 217 -16.29 0.76 10.01
N ASN A 218 -17.56 1.16 10.13
CA ASN A 218 -18.30 1.88 9.10
C ASN A 218 -17.75 3.29 8.87
N CYS A 219 -17.23 3.94 9.93
CA CYS A 219 -16.51 5.19 9.77
C CYS A 219 -15.12 4.99 9.12
N GLY A 220 -14.72 3.75 8.83
CA GLY A 220 -13.53 3.24 8.12
C GLY A 220 -12.21 3.31 8.89
N SER A 221 -12.26 2.93 10.16
CA SER A 221 -11.05 2.54 10.89
C SER A 221 -10.25 1.43 10.17
N LEU A 222 -10.92 0.46 9.55
CA LEU A 222 -10.27 -0.61 8.80
C LEU A 222 -9.50 -0.07 7.58
N ASP A 223 -10.09 0.88 6.85
CA ASP A 223 -9.43 1.55 5.73
C ASP A 223 -8.18 2.29 6.18
N LEU A 224 -8.27 3.03 7.30
CA LEU A 224 -7.12 3.71 7.89
C LEU A 224 -6.01 2.70 8.24
N LEU A 225 -6.36 1.64 8.95
CA LEU A 225 -5.41 0.62 9.37
C LEU A 225 -4.76 -0.09 8.18
N LEU A 226 -5.54 -0.38 7.14
CA LEU A 226 -5.02 -0.94 5.91
C LEU A 226 -4.09 0.05 5.19
N HIS A 227 -4.45 1.34 5.14
CA HIS A 227 -3.55 2.35 4.59
C HIS A 227 -2.24 2.39 5.38
N LEU A 228 -2.27 2.46 6.71
CA LEU A 228 -1.05 2.40 7.53
C LEU A 228 -0.23 1.15 7.22
N TYR A 229 -0.86 0.00 7.00
CA TYR A 229 -0.16 -1.20 6.59
C TYR A 229 0.44 -1.09 5.18
N ILE A 230 -0.34 -0.63 4.22
CA ILE A 230 0.07 -0.44 2.82
C ILE A 230 1.23 0.55 2.72
N SER A 231 1.25 1.60 3.54
CA SER A 231 2.31 2.60 3.59
C SER A 231 3.47 2.23 4.50
N ASP A 232 3.54 0.97 4.99
CA ASP A 232 4.60 0.49 5.89
C ASP A 232 4.76 1.40 7.13
N PHE A 233 3.61 1.81 7.66
CA PHE A 233 3.44 2.65 8.84
C PHE A 233 4.23 3.96 8.74
N GLN A 234 4.25 4.54 7.54
CA GLN A 234 4.74 5.89 7.37
C GLN A 234 3.81 6.89 8.03
N ASN A 235 4.40 7.96 8.54
CA ASN A 235 3.69 8.96 9.32
C ASN A 235 3.06 10.00 8.38
N PRO A 236 1.74 9.95 8.10
CA PRO A 236 1.09 10.85 7.14
C PRO A 236 1.06 12.30 7.66
N VAL A 237 1.26 12.49 8.96
CA VAL A 237 1.22 13.79 9.62
C VAL A 237 2.64 14.36 9.78
N ALA A 238 3.72 13.61 9.59
CA ALA A 238 5.06 14.10 9.91
C ALA A 238 6.05 14.00 8.74
N PHE A 239 5.58 14.27 7.51
CA PHE A 239 6.37 14.20 6.27
C PHE A 239 7.75 14.90 6.32
N ASN A 240 7.97 15.86 7.23
CA ASN A 240 9.23 16.61 7.34
C ASN A 240 10.15 16.21 8.52
N THR A 241 9.74 15.32 9.41
CA THR A 241 10.62 14.91 10.52
C THR A 241 11.20 13.54 10.23
N ARG A 242 12.53 13.42 10.15
CA ARG A 242 13.27 12.14 10.03
C ARG A 242 12.70 11.11 11.00
N THR A 243 11.76 10.29 10.52
CA THR A 243 11.18 9.22 11.31
C THR A 243 12.25 8.13 11.44
N ARG A 244 12.67 7.86 12.68
CA ARG A 244 13.66 6.82 12.97
C ARG A 244 12.95 5.46 12.84
N THR A 245 13.65 4.44 12.35
CA THR A 245 13.11 3.07 12.16
C THR A 245 12.44 2.46 13.41
N PHE A 246 12.79 2.93 14.61
CA PHE A 246 12.16 2.49 15.87
C PHE A 246 10.68 2.87 16.00
N GLN A 247 10.22 3.88 15.24
CA GLN A 247 8.87 4.44 15.39
C GLN A 247 7.74 3.57 14.84
N LYS A 248 8.05 2.62 13.96
CA LYS A 248 7.03 1.70 13.41
C LYS A 248 6.46 0.77 14.48
N SER A 249 7.28 0.36 15.45
CA SER A 249 6.91 -0.69 16.41
C SER A 249 5.71 -0.33 17.29
N SER A 250 5.59 0.93 17.73
CA SER A 250 4.50 1.39 18.59
C SER A 250 3.17 1.48 17.85
N VAL A 251 3.15 2.04 16.63
CA VAL A 251 1.93 2.10 15.81
C VAL A 251 1.52 0.71 15.33
N ILE A 252 2.46 -0.16 14.95
CA ILE A 252 2.17 -1.57 14.64
C ILE A 252 1.52 -2.25 15.84
N ALA A 253 2.08 -2.09 17.05
CA ALA A 253 1.50 -2.66 18.26
C ALA A 253 0.09 -2.13 18.53
N THR A 254 -0.15 -0.84 18.30
CA THR A 254 -1.47 -0.22 18.49
C THR A 254 -2.48 -0.74 17.46
N CYS A 255 -2.09 -0.86 16.19
CA CYS A 255 -2.92 -1.42 15.12
C CYS A 255 -3.24 -2.89 15.38
N ASN A 256 -2.24 -3.67 15.79
CA ASN A 256 -2.42 -5.07 16.15
C ASN A 256 -3.33 -5.21 17.37
N SER A 257 -3.22 -4.34 18.37
CA SER A 257 -4.13 -4.34 19.53
C SER A 257 -5.57 -4.07 19.09
N PHE A 258 -5.80 -3.11 18.19
CA PHE A 258 -7.13 -2.86 17.63
C PHE A 258 -7.68 -4.11 16.94
N LEU A 259 -6.89 -4.71 16.06
CA LEU A 259 -7.34 -5.85 15.27
C LEU A 259 -7.56 -7.11 16.13
N VAL A 260 -6.71 -7.37 17.11
CA VAL A 260 -6.89 -8.50 18.05
C VAL A 260 -8.18 -8.33 18.87
N GLU A 261 -8.46 -7.12 19.34
CA GLU A 261 -9.69 -6.83 20.09
C GLU A 261 -10.93 -6.96 19.18
N ALA A 262 -10.86 -6.45 17.95
CA ALA A 262 -11.92 -6.59 16.95
C ALA A 262 -12.17 -8.06 16.55
N LEU A 263 -11.11 -8.87 16.42
CA LEU A 263 -11.23 -10.29 16.10
C LEU A 263 -11.75 -11.13 17.28
N SER A 264 -11.64 -10.60 18.51
CA SER A 264 -12.19 -11.24 19.71
C SER A 264 -13.68 -10.95 19.91
N ASP A 265 -14.20 -9.92 19.24
CA ASP A 265 -15.61 -9.57 19.20
C ASP A 265 -16.28 -10.23 17.98
N GLU A 266 -17.32 -11.05 18.21
CA GLU A 266 -17.96 -11.84 17.16
C GLU A 266 -18.59 -10.97 16.07
N TYR A 267 -19.19 -9.84 16.46
CA TYR A 267 -19.88 -8.94 15.54
C TYR A 267 -18.87 -8.16 14.69
N ALA A 268 -17.82 -7.60 15.31
CA ALA A 268 -16.73 -6.94 14.61
C ALA A 268 -15.99 -7.91 13.67
N TYR A 269 -15.77 -9.15 14.10
CA TYR A 269 -15.21 -10.21 13.26
C TYR A 269 -16.06 -10.43 11.99
N GLN A 270 -17.37 -10.61 12.13
CA GLN A 270 -18.28 -10.77 10.99
C GLN A 270 -18.25 -9.55 10.04
N MET A 271 -18.16 -8.35 10.60
CA MET A 271 -18.03 -7.13 9.80
C MET A 271 -16.71 -7.10 9.02
N ILE A 272 -15.58 -7.38 9.66
CA ILE A 272 -14.27 -7.47 8.99
C ILE A 272 -14.31 -8.53 7.88
N GLN A 273 -14.94 -9.68 8.15
CA GLN A 273 -15.13 -10.75 7.16
C GLN A 273 -15.98 -10.29 5.97
N SER A 274 -16.97 -9.42 6.16
CA SER A 274 -17.80 -8.89 5.07
C SER A 274 -17.19 -7.67 4.37
N HIS A 275 -16.10 -7.11 4.91
CA HIS A 275 -15.58 -5.82 4.47
C HIS A 275 -14.96 -5.88 3.06
N ALA A 276 -15.16 -4.84 2.25
CA ALA A 276 -14.74 -4.82 0.84
C ALA A 276 -13.22 -4.99 0.66
N ILE A 277 -12.43 -4.40 1.54
CA ILE A 277 -10.96 -4.50 1.50
C ILE A 277 -10.40 -5.75 2.19
N ARG A 278 -11.22 -6.74 2.54
CA ARG A 278 -10.77 -7.92 3.30
C ARG A 278 -9.62 -8.67 2.62
N GLY A 279 -9.63 -8.74 1.29
CA GLY A 279 -8.61 -9.41 0.48
C GLY A 279 -7.26 -8.69 0.46
N LEU A 280 -7.21 -7.45 0.92
CA LEU A 280 -5.96 -6.68 1.01
C LEU A 280 -5.21 -6.93 2.31
N TRP A 281 -5.87 -7.42 3.36
CA TRP A 281 -5.22 -7.66 4.64
C TRP A 281 -4.11 -8.71 4.52
N PRO A 282 -2.93 -8.41 5.05
CA PRO A 282 -1.86 -9.37 5.09
C PRO A 282 -2.21 -10.54 5.98
N LEU A 283 -1.72 -11.73 5.63
CA LEU A 283 -1.82 -12.91 6.48
C LEU A 283 -0.83 -12.78 7.66
N TRP A 284 -1.23 -12.07 8.72
CA TRP A 284 -0.51 -12.05 9.99
C TRP A 284 -0.98 -13.19 10.89
N PRO A 285 -0.12 -14.10 11.39
CA PRO A 285 -0.50 -15.22 12.23
C PRO A 285 -1.17 -14.80 13.52
N MET A 286 -0.82 -13.61 14.03
CA MET A 286 -1.47 -13.03 15.21
C MET A 286 -2.89 -12.55 14.93
N LEU A 287 -3.19 -12.24 13.67
CA LEU A 287 -4.52 -11.88 13.21
C LEU A 287 -5.08 -13.14 12.55
N ALA A 288 -5.80 -13.95 13.32
CA ALA A 288 -6.29 -15.27 12.89
C ALA A 288 -7.40 -15.19 11.82
N PHE A 289 -7.12 -14.49 10.73
CA PHE A 289 -7.73 -14.57 9.41
C PHE A 289 -7.52 -15.96 8.77
N GLN A 290 -7.29 -17.02 9.56
CA GLN A 290 -6.80 -18.34 9.13
C GLN A 290 -7.69 -19.01 8.07
N ASN A 291 -8.99 -18.69 8.04
CA ASN A 291 -9.90 -19.21 7.01
C ASN A 291 -9.67 -18.60 5.61
N PHE A 292 -8.95 -17.47 5.49
CA PHE A 292 -8.67 -16.85 4.20
C PHE A 292 -7.51 -17.49 3.44
N ALA A 293 -6.63 -18.24 4.10
CA ALA A 293 -5.52 -18.92 3.43
C ALA A 293 -6.00 -20.10 2.58
N SER A 294 -7.14 -20.71 2.93
CA SER A 294 -7.83 -21.73 2.14
C SER A 294 -8.73 -21.16 1.06
N ASP A 295 -8.95 -19.84 1.03
CA ASP A 295 -9.83 -19.21 0.06
C ASP A 295 -9.12 -19.12 -1.30
N ARG A 296 -9.43 -20.08 -2.19
CA ARG A 296 -8.92 -20.12 -3.57
C ARG A 296 -9.20 -18.81 -4.31
N ASP A 297 -10.21 -18.06 -3.89
CA ASP A 297 -10.60 -16.81 -4.54
C ASP A 297 -9.88 -15.58 -3.97
N ARG A 298 -9.04 -15.73 -2.93
CA ARG A 298 -8.32 -14.61 -2.30
C ARG A 298 -7.50 -13.81 -3.32
N SER A 299 -6.73 -14.47 -4.18
CA SER A 299 -5.89 -13.80 -5.18
C SER A 299 -6.75 -13.03 -6.21
N SER A 300 -7.87 -13.61 -6.64
CA SER A 300 -8.82 -12.94 -7.54
C SER A 300 -9.49 -11.74 -6.88
N LEU A 301 -9.93 -11.88 -5.62
CA LEU A 301 -10.52 -10.80 -4.82
C LEU A 301 -9.51 -9.67 -4.60
N ARG A 302 -8.30 -10.01 -4.17
CA ARG A 302 -7.19 -9.06 -3.94
C ARG A 302 -6.93 -8.23 -5.20
N ARG A 303 -6.86 -8.89 -6.36
CA ARG A 303 -6.73 -8.24 -7.66
C ARG A 303 -7.91 -7.32 -7.97
N GLN A 304 -9.16 -7.78 -7.79
CA GLN A 304 -10.35 -6.95 -8.04
C GLN A 304 -10.34 -5.69 -7.18
N ILE A 305 -9.95 -5.81 -5.90
CA ILE A 305 -9.83 -4.66 -5.02
C ILE A 305 -8.75 -3.71 -5.55
N TRP A 306 -7.54 -4.19 -5.86
CA TRP A 306 -6.49 -3.33 -6.43
C TRP A 306 -6.91 -2.61 -7.71
N LEU A 307 -7.64 -3.27 -8.60
CA LEU A 307 -8.18 -2.66 -9.83
C LEU A 307 -9.22 -1.56 -9.54
N SER A 308 -9.92 -1.64 -8.40
CA SER A 308 -10.89 -0.63 -7.96
C SER A 308 -10.25 0.56 -7.24
N LEU A 309 -9.02 0.38 -6.73
CA LEU A 309 -8.30 1.41 -6.00
C LEU A 309 -7.63 2.41 -6.93
N GLU A 310 -7.36 3.59 -6.39
CA GLU A 310 -6.63 4.62 -7.13
C GLU A 310 -5.17 4.22 -7.35
N GLN A 311 -4.62 4.62 -8.49
CA GLN A 311 -3.23 4.34 -8.83
C GLN A 311 -2.26 4.79 -7.73
N ARG A 312 -2.53 5.91 -7.06
CA ARG A 312 -1.73 6.42 -5.94
C ARG A 312 -1.55 5.40 -4.80
N LEU A 313 -2.58 4.59 -4.52
CA LEU A 313 -2.49 3.54 -3.50
C LEU A 313 -1.58 2.40 -3.90
N ILE A 314 -1.61 2.05 -5.19
CA ILE A 314 -0.73 1.04 -5.76
C ILE A 314 0.72 1.54 -5.72
N GLN A 315 0.95 2.81 -6.03
CA GLN A 315 2.27 3.43 -5.93
C GLN A 315 2.80 3.44 -4.50
N TRP A 316 1.94 3.76 -3.53
CA TRP A 316 2.24 3.63 -2.10
C TRP A 316 2.63 2.21 -1.73
N ARG A 317 1.84 1.22 -2.17
CA ARG A 317 2.11 -0.19 -1.91
C ARG A 317 3.46 -0.64 -2.48
N ILE A 318 3.74 -0.31 -3.74
CA ILE A 318 5.02 -0.64 -4.39
C ILE A 318 6.19 -0.03 -3.60
N SER A 319 6.06 1.24 -3.22
CA SER A 319 7.09 1.97 -2.46
C SER A 319 7.33 1.35 -1.09
N SER A 320 6.27 1.02 -0.37
CA SER A 320 6.32 0.36 0.94
C SER A 320 6.97 -1.02 0.87
N ILE A 321 6.63 -1.84 -0.14
CA ILE A 321 7.28 -3.14 -0.32
C ILE A 321 8.78 -2.94 -0.58
N PHE A 322 9.14 -1.97 -1.42
CA PHE A 322 10.54 -1.65 -1.68
C PHE A 322 11.28 -1.18 -0.42
N ASP A 323 10.68 -0.25 0.35
CA ASP A 323 11.23 0.27 1.59
C ASP A 323 11.42 -0.85 2.63
N ALA A 324 10.42 -1.72 2.83
CA ALA A 324 10.52 -2.86 3.73
C ALA A 324 11.69 -3.79 3.37
N LEU A 325 11.88 -4.04 2.07
CA LEU A 325 12.97 -4.87 1.57
C LEU A 325 14.34 -4.20 1.75
N VAL A 326 14.45 -2.91 1.42
CA VAL A 326 15.72 -2.18 1.50
C VAL A 326 16.14 -1.87 2.93
N MET A 327 15.19 -1.42 3.75
CA MET A 327 15.49 -0.84 5.06
C MET A 327 15.51 -1.86 6.20
N ASP A 328 14.61 -2.83 6.15
CA ASP A 328 14.34 -3.71 7.29
C ASP A 328 14.91 -5.13 7.10
N TRP A 329 14.98 -5.63 5.86
CA TRP A 329 15.37 -7.03 5.59
C TRP A 329 16.85 -7.23 5.26
N ILE A 330 17.51 -6.24 4.64
CA ILE A 330 18.92 -6.37 4.24
C ILE A 330 19.89 -6.33 5.43
N LYS A 331 19.47 -5.81 6.59
CA LYS A 331 20.34 -5.73 7.77
C LYS A 331 20.70 -7.15 8.24
N PRO A 332 21.99 -7.56 8.23
CA PRO A 332 22.43 -8.92 8.57
C PRO A 332 21.96 -9.41 9.94
N ARG A 333 21.68 -8.46 10.85
CA ARG A 333 21.22 -8.71 12.21
C ARG A 333 19.80 -9.28 12.28
N ASN A 334 18.99 -9.14 11.22
CA ASN A 334 17.59 -9.60 11.16
C ASN A 334 17.40 -10.97 10.48
N LYS A 335 18.46 -11.64 10.00
CA LYS A 335 18.33 -12.99 9.39
C LYS A 335 17.69 -14.04 10.31
N ARG A 336 17.71 -13.84 11.65
CA ARG A 336 16.97 -14.69 12.61
C ARG A 336 15.45 -14.61 12.47
N MET A 337 14.92 -13.49 11.98
CA MET A 337 13.48 -13.27 11.85
C MET A 337 12.91 -14.02 10.63
N MET A 338 13.73 -14.30 9.61
CA MET A 338 13.36 -15.03 8.39
C MET A 338 13.00 -16.51 8.62
N HIS A 339 13.37 -17.10 9.76
CA HIS A 339 13.02 -18.50 10.05
C HIS A 339 11.61 -18.69 10.61
N MET A 340 10.84 -17.61 10.76
CA MET A 340 9.45 -17.72 11.17
C MET A 340 8.59 -18.01 9.95
N LYS A 341 7.86 -19.14 9.94
CA LYS A 341 6.84 -19.52 8.92
C LYS A 341 5.84 -18.42 8.56
N PHE A 342 5.72 -17.41 9.42
CA PHE A 342 4.97 -16.19 9.17
C PHE A 342 5.47 -15.39 7.98
N VAL A 343 6.79 -15.21 7.88
CA VAL A 343 7.42 -14.34 6.90
C VAL A 343 7.05 -14.78 5.48
N ASP A 344 6.88 -16.09 5.28
CA ASP A 344 6.45 -16.70 4.01
C ASP A 344 5.13 -16.11 3.49
N HIS A 345 4.14 -15.88 4.37
CA HIS A 345 2.85 -15.34 3.95
C HIS A 345 2.89 -13.85 3.60
N ILE A 346 3.75 -13.08 4.27
CA ILE A 346 3.96 -11.67 3.91
C ILE A 346 4.70 -11.58 2.58
N ILE A 347 5.77 -12.36 2.42
CA ILE A 347 6.53 -12.48 1.16
C ILE A 347 5.57 -12.81 0.03
N TRP A 348 4.67 -13.76 0.27
CA TRP A 348 3.65 -14.18 -0.67
C TRP A 348 2.75 -13.02 -1.11
N ASP A 349 2.12 -12.31 -0.16
CA ASP A 349 1.24 -11.17 -0.49
C ASP A 349 2.01 -10.07 -1.27
N MET A 350 3.28 -9.81 -0.90
CA MET A 350 4.15 -8.87 -1.63
C MET A 350 4.45 -9.36 -3.05
N GLN A 351 4.73 -10.64 -3.23
CA GLN A 351 5.01 -11.24 -4.53
C GLN A 351 3.79 -11.19 -5.45
N VAL A 352 2.60 -11.53 -4.95
CA VAL A 352 1.34 -11.42 -5.71
C VAL A 352 1.09 -9.99 -6.15
N ASP A 353 1.15 -9.04 -5.22
CA ASP A 353 0.97 -7.62 -5.51
C ASP A 353 1.89 -7.16 -6.64
N LEU A 354 3.18 -7.46 -6.50
CA LEU A 354 4.19 -7.03 -7.46
C LEU A 354 4.06 -7.72 -8.81
N LEU A 355 3.68 -9.00 -8.87
CA LEU A 355 3.38 -9.69 -10.13
C LEU A 355 2.18 -9.06 -10.83
N GLU A 356 1.08 -8.82 -10.11
CA GLU A 356 -0.12 -8.17 -10.65
C GLU A 356 0.17 -6.75 -11.16
N PHE A 357 0.93 -5.96 -10.40
CA PHE A 357 1.28 -4.60 -10.79
C PHE A 357 2.26 -4.59 -11.98
N SER A 358 3.26 -5.47 -12.01
CA SER A 358 4.21 -5.59 -13.12
C SER A 358 3.56 -6.13 -14.40
N GLY A 359 2.52 -6.97 -14.28
CA GLY A 359 1.76 -7.53 -15.39
C GLY A 359 0.54 -6.70 -15.81
N SER A 360 0.24 -5.59 -15.14
CA SER A 360 -0.98 -4.84 -15.41
C SER A 360 -0.98 -4.16 -16.80
N SER A 361 -2.18 -4.01 -17.38
CA SER A 361 -2.46 -3.17 -18.57
C SER A 361 -3.17 -1.89 -18.21
N THR A 362 -3.74 -1.82 -17.02
CA THR A 362 -4.52 -0.66 -16.58
C THR A 362 -3.63 0.39 -15.93
N LEU A 363 -2.46 -0.01 -15.44
CA LEU A 363 -1.45 0.88 -14.88
C LEU A 363 -0.54 1.45 -15.97
N ASN A 364 -0.03 2.65 -15.73
CA ASN A 364 0.98 3.23 -16.62
C ASN A 364 2.31 2.47 -16.55
N GLU A 365 3.12 2.56 -17.61
CA GLU A 365 4.39 1.83 -17.70
C GLU A 365 5.36 2.18 -16.56
N ASP A 366 5.42 3.45 -16.14
CA ASP A 366 6.25 3.87 -14.99
C ASP A 366 5.93 3.06 -13.72
N THR A 367 4.64 2.90 -13.40
CA THR A 367 4.19 2.13 -12.23
C THR A 367 4.53 0.65 -12.39
N CYS A 368 4.33 0.08 -13.58
CA CYS A 368 4.67 -1.31 -13.88
C CYS A 368 6.18 -1.59 -13.72
N PHE A 369 7.05 -0.69 -14.21
CA PHE A 369 8.50 -0.84 -14.08
C PHE A 369 9.00 -0.64 -12.64
N ARG A 370 8.37 0.24 -11.85
CA ARG A 370 8.68 0.37 -10.42
C ARG A 370 8.24 -0.87 -9.63
N ALA A 371 7.09 -1.45 -9.96
CA ALA A 371 6.69 -2.74 -9.42
C ALA A 371 7.70 -3.82 -9.81
N LEU A 372 8.13 -3.86 -11.08
CA LEU A 372 9.08 -4.86 -11.57
C LEU A 372 10.44 -4.75 -10.88
N ARG A 373 10.90 -3.52 -10.61
CA ARG A 373 12.10 -3.28 -9.80
C ARG A 373 11.95 -3.78 -8.38
N SER A 374 10.80 -3.54 -7.77
CA SER A 374 10.51 -3.99 -6.41
C SER A 374 10.41 -5.53 -6.36
N LEU A 375 9.88 -6.16 -7.40
CA LEU A 375 9.85 -7.62 -7.57
C LEU A 375 11.25 -8.20 -7.70
N HIS A 376 12.09 -7.56 -8.52
CA HIS A 376 13.50 -7.93 -8.64
C HIS A 376 14.21 -7.90 -7.28
N ARG A 377 14.00 -6.83 -6.51
CA ARG A 377 14.59 -6.65 -5.17
C ARG A 377 14.05 -7.67 -4.16
N LEU A 378 12.76 -7.99 -4.23
CA LEU A 378 12.15 -9.05 -3.42
C LEU A 378 12.86 -10.37 -3.71
N TRP A 379 12.90 -10.78 -4.97
CA TRP A 379 13.50 -12.05 -5.41
C TRP A 379 15.02 -12.13 -5.23
N SER A 380 15.71 -11.00 -5.12
CA SER A 380 17.15 -11.00 -4.78
C SER A 380 17.38 -11.22 -3.29
N SER A 381 16.36 -10.96 -2.46
CA SER A 381 16.48 -10.97 -1.00
C SER A 381 15.88 -12.21 -0.34
N ILE A 382 15.21 -13.07 -1.12
CA ILE A 382 14.58 -14.30 -0.62
C ILE A 382 15.17 -15.53 -1.31
N HIS A 383 15.05 -16.67 -0.65
CA HIS A 383 15.62 -17.92 -1.12
C HIS A 383 14.77 -18.52 -2.27
N SER A 384 15.40 -19.36 -3.09
CA SER A 384 14.81 -19.85 -4.35
C SER A 384 13.56 -20.68 -4.16
N ASP A 385 13.50 -21.43 -3.06
CA ASP A 385 12.38 -22.31 -2.75
C ASP A 385 11.11 -21.50 -2.40
N GLU A 386 11.28 -20.36 -1.74
CA GLU A 386 10.23 -19.41 -1.39
C GLU A 386 9.69 -18.71 -2.64
N ILE A 387 10.57 -18.30 -3.57
CA ILE A 387 10.15 -17.76 -4.87
C ILE A 387 9.34 -18.80 -5.65
N ARG A 388 9.83 -20.06 -5.66
CA ARG A 388 9.16 -21.16 -6.35
C ARG A 388 7.78 -21.41 -5.75
N ALA A 389 7.70 -21.60 -4.43
CA ALA A 389 6.44 -21.82 -3.73
C ALA A 389 5.45 -20.67 -3.96
N GLY A 390 5.93 -19.43 -3.93
CA GLY A 390 5.12 -18.28 -4.29
C GLY A 390 4.62 -18.35 -5.74
N LEU A 391 5.50 -18.56 -6.72
CA LEU A 391 5.06 -18.64 -8.13
C LEU A 391 4.07 -19.78 -8.37
N GLU A 392 4.29 -20.95 -7.77
CA GLU A 392 3.37 -22.09 -7.83
C GLU A 392 2.00 -21.68 -7.27
N MET A 393 1.95 -21.10 -6.07
CA MET A 393 0.71 -20.59 -5.49
C MET A 393 0.02 -19.55 -6.38
N TYR A 394 0.78 -18.67 -7.04
CA TYR A 394 0.22 -17.65 -7.94
C TYR A 394 -0.45 -18.26 -9.15
N ILE A 395 0.22 -19.24 -9.76
CA ILE A 395 -0.31 -19.95 -10.92
C ILE A 395 -1.55 -20.75 -10.54
N GLU A 396 -1.56 -21.38 -9.37
CA GLU A 396 -2.69 -22.20 -8.91
C GLU A 396 -3.92 -21.38 -8.47
N GLN A 397 -3.72 -20.20 -7.89
CA GLN A 397 -4.82 -19.37 -7.33
C GLN A 397 -5.32 -18.28 -8.28
N THR A 398 -4.70 -18.13 -9.44
CA THR A 398 -5.05 -17.08 -10.41
C THR A 398 -5.72 -17.73 -11.63
N PRO A 399 -6.78 -17.13 -12.20
CA PRO A 399 -7.34 -17.63 -13.45
C PRO A 399 -6.25 -17.82 -14.52
N PRO A 400 -6.12 -18.99 -15.16
CA PRO A 400 -5.00 -19.33 -16.02
C PRO A 400 -4.72 -18.31 -17.13
N ASP A 401 -5.77 -17.81 -17.79
CA ASP A 401 -5.64 -16.80 -18.86
C ASP A 401 -5.05 -15.47 -18.34
N HIS A 402 -5.42 -15.08 -17.13
CA HIS A 402 -4.91 -13.86 -16.50
C HIS A 402 -3.45 -14.04 -16.07
N ALA A 403 -3.14 -15.15 -15.41
CA ALA A 403 -1.76 -15.45 -15.01
C ALA A 403 -0.84 -15.51 -16.25
N ARG A 404 -1.30 -16.17 -17.34
CA ARG A 404 -0.62 -16.18 -18.64
C ARG A 404 -0.35 -14.78 -19.17
N GLU A 405 -1.37 -13.93 -19.24
CA GLU A 405 -1.22 -12.55 -19.73
C GLU A 405 -0.26 -11.72 -18.84
N THR A 406 -0.33 -11.89 -17.51
CA THR A 406 0.61 -11.28 -16.56
C THR A 406 2.05 -11.65 -16.89
N PHE A 407 2.36 -12.94 -17.07
CA PHE A 407 3.71 -13.39 -17.39
C PHE A 407 4.17 -12.92 -18.78
N ILE A 408 3.30 -12.98 -19.80
CA ILE A 408 3.60 -12.46 -21.15
C ILE A 408 4.02 -10.98 -21.07
N ARG A 409 3.33 -10.17 -20.28
CA ARG A 409 3.65 -8.75 -20.13
C ARG A 409 4.91 -8.49 -19.34
N ILE A 410 5.17 -9.29 -18.30
CA ILE A 410 6.44 -9.24 -17.59
C ILE A 410 7.59 -9.53 -18.56
N VAL A 411 7.49 -10.57 -19.40
CA VAL A 411 8.52 -10.86 -20.42
C VAL A 411 8.68 -9.70 -21.41
N ARG A 412 7.58 -9.14 -21.92
CA ARG A 412 7.64 -7.95 -22.80
C ARG A 412 8.33 -6.75 -22.14
N ARG A 413 8.06 -6.49 -20.87
CA ARG A 413 8.73 -5.41 -20.12
C ARG A 413 10.19 -5.71 -19.86
N LEU A 414 10.56 -6.97 -19.64
CA LEU A 414 11.96 -7.39 -19.58
C LEU A 414 12.68 -7.26 -20.94
N ILE A 415 11.97 -7.44 -22.06
CA ILE A 415 12.49 -7.13 -23.41
C ILE A 415 12.73 -5.63 -23.55
N LEU A 416 11.77 -4.78 -23.14
CA LEU A 416 11.94 -3.32 -23.15
C LEU A 416 13.12 -2.89 -22.26
N LEU A 417 13.24 -3.48 -21.07
CA LEU A 417 14.36 -3.26 -20.14
C LEU A 417 15.69 -3.69 -20.79
N SER A 418 15.70 -4.84 -21.46
CA SER A 418 16.85 -5.32 -22.23
C SER A 418 17.16 -4.44 -23.42
N CYS A 419 16.20 -3.71 -23.99
CA CYS A 419 16.46 -2.76 -25.07
C CYS A 419 16.81 -1.35 -24.59
N ARG A 420 16.73 -1.07 -23.27
CA ARG A 420 16.72 0.30 -22.71
C ARG A 420 15.71 1.20 -23.40
N ALA A 421 14.50 0.69 -23.58
CA ALA A 421 13.41 1.53 -24.07
C ALA A 421 13.17 2.67 -23.05
N PRO A 422 12.86 3.91 -23.48
CA PRO A 422 12.66 5.05 -22.57
C PRO A 422 11.61 4.79 -21.47
N GLU A 423 10.62 3.95 -21.74
CA GLU A 423 9.61 3.52 -20.79
C GLU A 423 10.20 2.82 -19.56
N SER A 424 11.38 2.22 -19.70
CA SER A 424 12.08 1.49 -18.64
C SER A 424 12.97 2.36 -17.75
N ASP A 425 13.11 3.66 -18.05
CA ASP A 425 14.00 4.60 -17.34
C ASP A 425 13.74 4.63 -15.82
N THR A 426 12.50 4.41 -15.42
CA THR A 426 12.05 4.51 -14.03
C THR A 426 12.47 3.29 -13.21
N PHE A 427 12.75 2.16 -13.86
CA PHE A 427 13.48 1.03 -13.26
C PHE A 427 14.87 1.50 -12.78
N PHE A 428 15.52 2.40 -13.53
CA PHE A 428 16.91 2.80 -13.30
C PHE A 428 17.10 4.02 -12.39
N MET A 429 16.02 4.67 -11.94
CA MET A 429 16.04 5.92 -11.19
C MET A 429 16.91 5.94 -9.91
N LEU A 430 17.41 4.80 -9.43
CA LEU A 430 18.19 4.68 -8.20
C LEU A 430 19.64 4.21 -8.41
N CYS A 431 20.18 4.22 -9.64
CA CYS A 431 21.57 3.82 -9.86
C CYS A 431 22.52 4.68 -8.99
N PRO A 432 23.21 4.09 -7.98
CA PRO A 432 24.00 4.82 -6.99
C PRO A 432 25.09 5.69 -7.61
N ASN A 433 25.62 5.23 -8.73
CA ASN A 433 26.73 5.87 -9.43
C ASN A 433 26.27 7.08 -10.26
N ASN A 434 25.00 7.47 -10.14
CA ASN A 434 24.38 8.50 -10.96
C ASN A 434 24.67 8.29 -12.44
N CYS A 435 24.85 7.02 -12.90
CA CYS A 435 25.36 6.67 -14.24
C CYS A 435 24.55 7.46 -15.28
N PRO A 436 25.04 8.64 -15.70
CA PRO A 436 24.23 9.52 -16.52
C PRO A 436 24.43 8.93 -17.89
N SER A 437 23.42 8.23 -18.40
CA SER A 437 23.42 7.77 -19.80
C SER A 437 24.56 6.83 -20.24
N SER A 438 25.36 6.21 -19.36
CA SER A 438 26.41 5.31 -19.85
C SER A 438 25.76 4.03 -20.38
N GLU A 439 25.86 3.82 -21.69
CA GLU A 439 25.47 2.60 -22.43
C GLU A 439 25.95 1.30 -21.74
N SER A 440 26.91 1.44 -20.81
CA SER A 440 27.63 0.39 -20.10
C SER A 440 27.20 0.09 -18.66
N CYS A 441 26.18 0.74 -18.07
CA CYS A 441 25.73 0.33 -16.72
C CYS A 441 25.37 -1.17 -16.78
N PRO A 442 26.02 -2.07 -16.02
CA PRO A 442 25.76 -3.52 -16.12
C PRO A 442 24.55 -3.98 -15.28
N LEU A 443 24.06 -3.11 -14.37
CA LEU A 443 23.00 -3.43 -13.42
C LEU A 443 21.64 -3.69 -14.08
N ASP A 444 21.41 -3.17 -15.28
CA ASP A 444 20.17 -3.34 -16.04
C ASP A 444 20.05 -4.77 -16.61
N LEU A 445 21.09 -5.22 -17.30
CA LEU A 445 21.18 -6.56 -17.85
C LEU A 445 21.31 -7.59 -16.72
N ASP A 446 21.94 -7.21 -15.61
CA ASP A 446 21.96 -8.01 -14.40
C ASP A 446 20.55 -8.30 -13.88
N ALA A 447 19.68 -7.29 -13.74
CA ALA A 447 18.32 -7.54 -13.30
C ALA A 447 17.56 -8.48 -14.25
N VAL A 448 17.73 -8.32 -15.56
CA VAL A 448 17.13 -9.21 -16.57
C VAL A 448 17.68 -10.64 -16.44
N VAL A 449 19.01 -10.81 -16.35
CA VAL A 449 19.65 -12.11 -16.15
C VAL A 449 19.16 -12.77 -14.87
N HIS A 450 18.93 -11.98 -13.81
CA HIS A 450 18.38 -12.49 -12.57
C HIS A 450 16.92 -12.97 -12.73
N PHE A 451 16.06 -12.22 -13.42
CA PHE A 451 14.72 -12.68 -13.78
C PHE A 451 14.76 -13.96 -14.63
N ILE A 452 15.67 -14.03 -15.61
CA ILE A 452 15.90 -15.22 -16.43
C ILE A 452 16.27 -16.42 -15.54
N HIS A 453 17.25 -16.25 -14.66
CA HIS A 453 17.63 -17.29 -13.72
C HIS A 453 16.43 -17.76 -12.88
N ARG A 454 15.68 -16.84 -12.26
CA ARG A 454 14.58 -17.18 -11.35
C ARG A 454 13.38 -17.82 -12.07
N LEU A 455 12.86 -17.19 -13.11
CA LEU A 455 11.66 -17.67 -13.80
C LEU A 455 11.94 -18.93 -14.62
N MET A 456 13.05 -18.94 -15.36
CA MET A 456 13.23 -19.88 -16.47
C MET A 456 14.08 -21.08 -16.08
N THR A 457 15.15 -20.85 -15.32
CA THR A 457 16.02 -21.99 -14.95
C THR A 457 15.54 -22.70 -13.71
N ARG A 458 14.82 -22.00 -12.82
CA ARG A 458 14.41 -22.53 -11.51
C ARG A 458 12.96 -22.94 -11.43
N VAL A 459 12.03 -22.20 -12.03
CA VAL A 459 10.59 -22.46 -11.84
C VAL A 459 9.98 -23.16 -13.04
N SER A 460 10.13 -22.63 -14.26
CA SER A 460 9.47 -23.22 -15.45
C SER A 460 9.88 -24.66 -15.73
N ARG A 461 11.10 -25.06 -15.33
CA ARG A 461 11.57 -26.45 -15.39
C ARG A 461 10.65 -27.45 -14.66
N TYR A 462 10.01 -27.02 -13.58
CA TYR A 462 9.12 -27.89 -12.78
C TYR A 462 7.65 -27.62 -13.07
N TYR A 463 7.34 -26.56 -13.82
CA TYR A 463 5.98 -26.11 -14.06
C TYR A 463 5.74 -25.88 -15.55
N GLU A 464 5.31 -26.94 -16.23
CA GLU A 464 5.08 -26.99 -17.68
C GLU A 464 4.15 -25.86 -18.15
N THR A 465 3.13 -25.52 -17.37
CA THR A 465 2.22 -24.42 -17.69
C THR A 465 2.94 -23.07 -17.78
N LEU A 466 3.80 -22.75 -16.80
CA LEU A 466 4.59 -21.51 -16.82
C LEU A 466 5.56 -21.50 -18.00
N HIS A 467 6.15 -22.65 -18.29
CA HIS A 467 7.06 -22.81 -19.43
C HIS A 467 6.41 -22.38 -20.76
N HIS A 468 5.21 -22.89 -21.04
CA HIS A 468 4.45 -22.50 -22.24
C HIS A 468 4.09 -21.00 -22.24
N TRP A 469 3.70 -20.45 -21.09
CA TRP A 469 3.38 -19.02 -21.00
C TRP A 469 4.60 -18.12 -21.25
N LEU A 470 5.79 -18.53 -20.84
CA LEU A 470 7.02 -17.82 -21.13
C LEU A 470 7.36 -17.88 -22.64
N ILE A 471 7.16 -19.03 -23.29
CA ILE A 471 7.30 -19.16 -24.75
C ILE A 471 6.35 -18.18 -25.45
N ASP A 472 5.09 -18.15 -25.05
CA ASP A 472 4.08 -17.21 -25.58
C ASP A 472 4.46 -15.74 -25.35
N GLY A 473 5.23 -15.47 -24.29
CA GLY A 473 5.78 -14.17 -23.95
C GLY A 473 6.95 -13.71 -24.83
N ASP A 474 7.40 -14.53 -25.78
CA ASP A 474 8.58 -14.32 -26.62
C ASP A 474 9.90 -14.38 -25.82
N ILE A 475 10.00 -15.37 -24.93
CA ILE A 475 11.15 -15.49 -24.05
C ILE A 475 12.48 -15.73 -24.79
N VAL A 476 12.42 -16.37 -25.94
CA VAL A 476 13.60 -16.63 -26.77
C VAL A 476 14.18 -15.32 -27.30
N ARG A 477 13.33 -14.38 -27.69
CA ARG A 477 13.78 -13.04 -28.07
C ARG A 477 14.40 -12.30 -26.90
N LEU A 478 13.84 -12.44 -25.68
CA LEU A 478 14.47 -11.87 -24.49
C LEU A 478 15.90 -12.43 -24.33
N LEU A 479 16.06 -13.76 -24.39
CA LEU A 479 17.38 -14.40 -24.29
C LEU A 479 18.36 -13.91 -25.37
N ASP A 480 17.93 -13.85 -26.62
CA ASP A 480 18.76 -13.40 -27.75
C ASP A 480 19.19 -11.94 -27.60
N LEU A 481 18.27 -11.05 -27.22
CA LEU A 481 18.56 -9.62 -27.00
C LEU A 481 19.51 -9.42 -25.81
N THR A 482 19.25 -10.09 -24.69
CA THR A 482 20.11 -10.00 -23.50
C THR A 482 21.51 -10.54 -23.80
N ALA A 483 21.62 -11.69 -24.48
CA ALA A 483 22.90 -12.28 -24.88
C ALA A 483 23.67 -11.35 -25.83
N THR A 484 23.01 -10.84 -26.87
CA THR A 484 23.61 -9.93 -27.85
C THR A 484 24.17 -8.68 -27.17
N ARG A 485 23.43 -8.06 -26.25
CA ARG A 485 23.91 -6.87 -25.52
C ARG A 485 25.05 -7.18 -24.55
N LEU A 486 25.00 -8.32 -23.87
CA LEU A 486 26.10 -8.72 -22.98
C LEU A 486 27.37 -9.05 -23.78
N LEU A 487 27.23 -9.65 -24.96
CA LEU A 487 28.34 -9.88 -25.88
C LEU A 487 28.93 -8.56 -26.41
N SER A 488 28.07 -7.64 -26.88
CA SER A 488 28.54 -6.36 -27.43
C SER A 488 29.21 -5.48 -26.38
N SER A 489 28.83 -5.61 -25.11
CA SER A 489 29.46 -4.89 -23.99
C SER A 489 30.68 -5.60 -23.40
N GLY A 490 31.06 -6.78 -23.91
CA GLY A 490 32.14 -7.60 -23.35
C GLY A 490 31.82 -8.18 -21.97
N SER A 491 30.57 -8.09 -21.53
CA SER A 491 30.08 -8.57 -20.23
C SER A 491 29.65 -10.05 -20.25
N LEU A 492 29.81 -10.73 -21.39
CA LEU A 492 29.61 -12.17 -21.55
C LEU A 492 30.92 -12.82 -22.01
N ASN A 493 31.52 -13.67 -21.18
CA ASN A 493 32.79 -14.34 -21.49
C ASN A 493 32.89 -15.69 -20.75
N TRP A 494 33.19 -16.77 -21.50
CA TRP A 494 33.40 -18.12 -20.96
C TRP A 494 34.72 -18.26 -20.19
N ASN A 495 35.74 -17.47 -20.55
CA ASN A 495 37.12 -17.64 -20.12
C ASN A 495 37.53 -16.74 -18.95
N ASP A 496 36.63 -15.89 -18.45
CA ASP A 496 36.91 -14.90 -17.39
C ASP A 496 36.85 -15.53 -15.99
N ASP A 497 37.70 -16.54 -15.78
CA ASP A 497 37.74 -17.39 -14.58
C ASP A 497 38.98 -17.12 -13.72
N THR A 498 39.89 -16.29 -14.22
CA THR A 498 41.31 -16.34 -13.87
C THR A 498 41.76 -15.25 -12.90
N ALA A 499 40.95 -14.22 -12.64
CA ALA A 499 41.44 -13.06 -11.89
C ALA A 499 41.32 -13.17 -10.35
N ASP A 500 40.41 -13.98 -9.78
CA ASP A 500 40.08 -13.79 -8.36
C ASP A 500 39.97 -15.02 -7.45
N ARG A 501 40.56 -16.16 -7.83
CA ARG A 501 40.73 -17.28 -6.87
C ARG A 501 41.57 -16.88 -5.65
N SER A 502 42.46 -15.89 -5.81
CA SER A 502 43.40 -15.46 -4.76
C SER A 502 42.86 -14.37 -3.83
N ALA A 503 41.96 -13.47 -4.26
CA ALA A 503 41.34 -12.50 -3.36
C ALA A 503 40.01 -13.01 -2.77
N GLN A 504 39.27 -13.91 -3.43
CA GLN A 504 38.16 -14.63 -2.78
C GLN A 504 38.63 -15.48 -1.59
N ALA A 505 39.78 -16.16 -1.71
CA ALA A 505 40.35 -16.92 -0.60
C ALA A 505 40.76 -16.04 0.60
N ARG A 506 41.01 -14.74 0.39
CA ARG A 506 41.36 -13.79 1.47
C ARG A 506 40.15 -13.03 2.02
N ALA A 507 39.11 -12.80 1.22
CA ALA A 507 37.90 -12.08 1.62
C ALA A 507 37.02 -12.91 2.57
N VAL A 508 37.04 -14.25 2.46
CA VAL A 508 36.29 -15.15 3.32
C VAL A 508 37.09 -15.52 4.57
N GLY A 509 37.62 -14.51 5.28
CA GLY A 509 38.40 -14.65 6.53
C GLY A 509 37.65 -15.27 7.72
N PHE A 510 36.58 -16.03 7.48
CA PHE A 510 35.80 -16.78 8.44
C PHE A 510 35.73 -18.25 8.02
N TYR A 511 36.03 -19.13 8.98
CA TYR A 511 36.03 -20.61 8.97
C TYR A 511 34.75 -21.27 8.40
N VAL A 512 34.42 -21.05 7.13
CA VAL A 512 33.60 -22.01 6.39
C VAL A 512 34.60 -22.93 5.72
N ILE A 513 34.59 -24.21 6.11
CA ILE A 513 35.29 -25.28 5.41
C ILE A 513 34.72 -25.27 3.98
N ALA A 514 35.36 -24.51 3.09
CA ALA A 514 35.07 -24.51 1.69
C ALA A 514 35.34 -25.94 1.22
N ASP A 515 34.28 -26.67 0.89
CA ASP A 515 34.43 -27.94 0.21
C ASP A 515 35.23 -27.66 -1.08
N PRO A 516 36.46 -28.18 -1.21
CA PRO A 516 37.33 -27.89 -2.35
C PRO A 516 36.75 -28.35 -3.69
N HIS A 517 35.64 -29.10 -3.68
CA HIS A 517 34.97 -29.59 -4.87
C HIS A 517 33.95 -28.61 -5.48
N TYR A 518 33.64 -27.47 -4.84
CA TYR A 518 32.66 -26.51 -5.37
C TYR A 518 33.30 -25.15 -5.72
N PRO A 519 33.52 -24.84 -7.01
CA PRO A 519 34.02 -23.53 -7.42
C PRO A 519 33.03 -22.42 -7.07
N PHE A 520 33.50 -21.40 -6.34
CA PHE A 520 32.72 -20.20 -6.05
C PHE A 520 32.67 -19.31 -7.30
N TYR A 521 31.47 -19.07 -7.83
CA TYR A 521 31.27 -18.15 -8.94
C TYR A 521 30.89 -16.77 -8.42
N ASN A 522 31.55 -15.72 -8.91
CA ASN A 522 31.08 -14.35 -8.72
C ASN A 522 29.77 -14.19 -9.51
N PRO A 523 28.63 -13.96 -8.84
CA PRO A 523 27.35 -13.94 -9.52
C PRO A 523 27.18 -12.69 -10.39
N ARG A 524 28.02 -11.66 -10.22
CA ARG A 524 28.07 -10.49 -11.11
C ARG A 524 29.08 -10.66 -12.26
N GLY A 525 29.76 -11.82 -12.33
CA GLY A 525 30.82 -12.07 -13.30
C GLY A 525 30.29 -12.43 -14.69
N PRO A 526 31.04 -12.14 -15.77
CA PRO A 526 30.66 -12.51 -17.14
C PRO A 526 30.34 -13.99 -17.34
N ARG A 527 31.07 -14.87 -16.63
CA ARG A 527 30.85 -16.33 -16.71
C ARG A 527 29.51 -16.75 -16.10
N TYR A 528 29.10 -16.15 -14.98
CA TYR A 528 27.79 -16.42 -14.37
C TYR A 528 26.67 -16.08 -15.36
N ARG A 529 26.73 -14.90 -15.98
CA ARG A 529 25.74 -14.46 -16.97
C ARG A 529 25.66 -15.42 -18.15
N ALA A 530 26.82 -15.86 -18.65
CA ALA A 530 26.90 -16.84 -19.74
C ALA A 530 26.27 -18.19 -19.37
N LEU A 531 26.54 -18.69 -18.16
CA LEU A 531 25.96 -19.94 -17.67
C LEU A 531 24.43 -19.84 -17.50
N VAL A 532 23.91 -18.75 -16.93
CA VAL A 532 22.46 -18.54 -16.78
C VAL A 532 21.76 -18.49 -18.13
N LEU A 533 22.32 -17.75 -19.09
CA LEU A 533 21.73 -17.62 -20.42
C LEU A 533 21.79 -18.93 -21.21
N LEU A 534 22.91 -19.66 -21.15
CA LEU A 534 23.03 -21.00 -21.75
C LEU A 534 22.03 -21.98 -21.15
N LEU A 535 21.84 -21.92 -19.84
CA LEU A 535 20.86 -22.73 -19.12
C LEU A 535 19.44 -22.46 -19.60
N ALA A 536 19.04 -21.19 -19.57
CA ALA A 536 17.71 -20.80 -20.02
C ALA A 536 17.51 -21.14 -21.50
N TRP A 537 18.54 -20.96 -22.34
CA TRP A 537 18.50 -21.36 -23.75
C TRP A 537 18.21 -22.85 -23.91
N ARG A 538 18.95 -23.72 -23.22
CA ARG A 538 18.73 -25.18 -23.28
C ARG A 538 17.35 -25.58 -22.79
N VAL A 539 16.82 -24.92 -21.74
CA VAL A 539 15.47 -25.20 -21.23
C VAL A 539 14.40 -24.97 -22.31
N PHE A 540 14.53 -23.94 -23.15
CA PHE A 540 13.55 -23.64 -24.20
C PHE A 540 13.91 -24.21 -25.58
N GLN A 541 15.12 -24.75 -25.75
CA GLN A 541 15.60 -25.21 -27.06
C GLN A 541 14.77 -26.36 -27.63
N ASP A 542 14.34 -27.29 -26.78
CA ASP A 542 13.64 -28.51 -27.20
C ASP A 542 12.24 -28.23 -27.78
N ASP A 543 11.59 -27.15 -27.36
CA ASP A 543 10.25 -26.75 -27.84
C ASP A 543 10.30 -25.86 -29.09
N LEU A 544 11.49 -25.35 -29.43
CA LEU A 544 11.69 -24.48 -30.59
C LEU A 544 11.87 -25.30 -31.85
N ASN A 545 10.76 -25.77 -32.41
CA ASN A 545 10.70 -26.39 -33.73
C ASN A 545 11.07 -25.41 -34.90
N ALA A 546 11.56 -24.20 -34.64
CA ALA A 546 11.85 -23.20 -35.68
C ALA A 546 13.05 -22.28 -35.38
N PRO A 547 14.10 -22.27 -36.24
CA PRO A 547 15.27 -21.38 -36.12
C PRO A 547 15.08 -19.96 -36.70
N LYS A 548 13.85 -19.48 -36.88
CA LYS A 548 13.58 -18.35 -37.81
C LYS A 548 13.94 -16.94 -37.32
N SER A 549 14.19 -16.73 -36.02
CA SER A 549 14.42 -15.37 -35.47
C SER A 549 15.72 -15.20 -34.68
N GLN A 550 16.54 -16.25 -34.57
CA GLN A 550 17.73 -16.24 -33.72
C GLN A 550 18.92 -15.63 -34.46
N THR A 551 19.70 -14.77 -33.81
CA THR A 551 20.93 -14.26 -34.41
C THR A 551 22.00 -15.35 -34.43
N ALA A 552 22.71 -15.50 -35.56
CA ALA A 552 23.77 -16.50 -35.72
C ALA A 552 24.87 -16.37 -34.65
N SER A 553 25.10 -15.15 -34.14
CA SER A 553 26.03 -14.85 -33.05
C SER A 553 25.65 -15.51 -31.72
N THR A 554 24.38 -15.45 -31.32
CA THR A 554 23.91 -16.02 -30.05
C THR A 554 23.98 -17.55 -30.07
N ILE A 555 23.51 -18.16 -31.16
CA ILE A 555 23.59 -19.62 -31.36
C ILE A 555 25.04 -20.09 -31.29
N HIS A 556 25.93 -19.40 -32.00
CA HIS A 556 27.35 -19.73 -32.02
C HIS A 556 28.00 -19.58 -30.64
N PHE A 557 27.63 -18.55 -29.87
CA PHE A 557 28.15 -18.39 -28.51
C PHE A 557 27.72 -19.53 -27.57
N PHE A 558 26.45 -19.95 -27.64
CA PHE A 558 25.95 -21.04 -26.80
C PHE A 558 26.43 -22.42 -27.25
N SER A 559 26.70 -22.63 -28.54
CA SER A 559 27.29 -23.89 -29.04
C SER A 559 28.75 -24.06 -28.62
N GLN A 560 29.46 -22.97 -28.34
CA GLN A 560 30.81 -22.98 -27.76
C GLN A 560 30.83 -23.11 -26.24
N GLY A 561 29.65 -23.06 -25.59
CA GLY A 561 29.54 -23.21 -24.15
C GLY A 561 29.94 -24.62 -23.68
N PRO A 562 30.34 -24.78 -22.41
CA PRO A 562 30.72 -26.08 -21.89
C PRO A 562 29.55 -27.07 -21.96
N GLU A 563 29.83 -28.32 -22.33
CA GLU A 563 28.91 -29.44 -22.19
C GLU A 563 28.75 -29.80 -20.71
N LEU A 564 27.99 -28.98 -19.99
CA LEU A 564 27.62 -29.28 -18.62
C LEU A 564 26.39 -30.19 -18.63
N SER A 565 26.47 -31.28 -17.90
CA SER A 565 25.31 -32.12 -17.61
C SER A 565 24.30 -31.35 -16.75
N TRP A 566 23.02 -31.72 -16.84
CA TRP A 566 21.98 -31.08 -16.05
C TRP A 566 22.18 -31.19 -14.54
N ASP A 567 22.85 -32.26 -14.08
CA ASP A 567 23.15 -32.43 -12.67
C ASP A 567 24.32 -31.53 -12.24
N GLU A 568 25.38 -31.39 -13.03
CA GLU A 568 26.43 -30.39 -12.78
C GLU A 568 25.83 -28.99 -12.71
N LEU A 569 24.89 -28.68 -13.59
CA LEU A 569 24.16 -27.41 -13.58
C LEU A 569 23.24 -27.24 -12.36
N ARG A 570 22.66 -28.32 -11.82
CA ARG A 570 21.95 -28.29 -10.52
C ARG A 570 22.91 -28.04 -9.36
N PHE A 571 24.12 -28.60 -9.44
CA PHE A 571 25.18 -28.50 -8.45
C PHE A 571 25.98 -27.21 -8.51
N ILE A 572 25.86 -26.44 -9.60
CA ILE A 572 25.97 -24.97 -9.56
C ILE A 572 24.77 -24.48 -8.72
N ARG A 573 24.76 -24.85 -7.43
CA ARG A 573 24.14 -24.07 -6.38
C ARG A 573 24.88 -22.78 -6.44
N PHE A 574 24.37 -21.84 -7.22
CA PHE A 574 24.59 -20.43 -6.94
C PHE A 574 24.14 -20.28 -5.48
N PRO A 575 25.07 -20.14 -4.54
CA PRO A 575 24.72 -20.21 -3.14
C PRO A 575 23.67 -19.13 -2.90
N SER A 576 22.58 -19.50 -2.24
CA SER A 576 21.49 -18.56 -1.94
C SER A 576 22.01 -17.28 -1.32
N TYR A 577 23.06 -17.39 -0.49
CA TYR A 577 23.79 -16.29 0.14
C TYR A 577 24.56 -15.35 -0.80
N HIS A 578 24.85 -15.75 -2.05
CA HIS A 578 25.57 -14.91 -3.03
C HIS A 578 24.64 -14.13 -3.96
N HIS A 579 23.36 -14.53 -4.06
CA HIS A 579 22.36 -13.71 -4.75
C HIS A 579 21.97 -12.45 -3.95
N ASP A 580 22.14 -12.49 -2.62
CA ASP A 580 21.92 -11.36 -1.72
C ASP A 580 22.82 -10.15 -2.07
N ASP A 581 23.99 -10.39 -2.67
CA ASP A 581 24.96 -9.34 -2.98
C ASP A 581 24.66 -8.56 -4.26
N TRP A 582 23.58 -8.85 -5.01
CA TRP A 582 23.19 -8.03 -6.17
C TRP A 582 22.64 -6.67 -5.75
N ALA A 583 22.22 -6.59 -4.49
CA ALA A 583 21.52 -5.50 -3.85
C ALA A 583 22.45 -4.76 -2.88
N GLU A 584 23.31 -3.87 -3.38
CA GLU A 584 23.94 -2.77 -2.60
C GLU A 584 24.81 -3.12 -1.37
N THR A 585 25.08 -4.40 -1.08
CA THR A 585 25.74 -4.86 0.16
C THR A 585 27.20 -4.40 0.36
N GLN A 586 27.77 -3.64 -0.58
CA GLN A 586 29.13 -3.09 -0.45
C GLN A 586 29.19 -1.55 -0.45
N LEU A 587 28.05 -0.87 -0.40
CA LEU A 587 28.08 0.59 -0.28
C LEU A 587 28.46 0.98 1.16
N PRO A 588 29.41 1.91 1.36
CA PRO A 588 29.70 2.46 2.68
C PRO A 588 28.41 2.95 3.35
N ALA A 589 28.29 2.81 4.68
CA ALA A 589 27.07 3.19 5.40
C ALA A 589 26.62 4.65 5.13
N SER A 590 27.56 5.56 4.84
CA SER A 590 27.29 6.94 4.43
C SER A 590 26.63 7.06 3.05
N VAL A 591 27.01 6.19 2.10
CA VAL A 591 26.39 6.12 0.77
C VAL A 591 25.00 5.52 0.90
N PHE A 592 24.84 4.49 1.74
CA PHE A 592 23.52 3.91 2.04
C PHE A 592 22.56 4.96 2.63
N GLN A 593 23.00 5.77 3.60
CA GLN A 593 22.17 6.85 4.17
C GLN A 593 21.81 7.93 3.13
N THR A 594 22.75 8.30 2.27
CA THR A 594 22.49 9.26 1.18
C THR A 594 21.51 8.69 0.16
N MET A 595 21.64 7.41 -0.18
CA MET A 595 20.72 6.70 -1.07
C MET A 595 19.35 6.53 -0.44
N GLU A 596 19.25 6.20 0.84
CA GLU A 596 17.99 6.14 1.58
C GLU A 596 17.27 7.50 1.54
N GLN A 597 17.99 8.60 1.80
CA GLN A 597 17.41 9.93 1.72
C GLN A 597 16.96 10.27 0.29
N THR A 598 17.83 10.06 -0.70
CA THR A 598 17.52 10.31 -2.12
C THR A 598 16.36 9.43 -2.58
N HIS A 599 16.29 8.20 -2.09
CA HIS A 599 15.22 7.26 -2.36
C HIS A 599 13.91 7.81 -1.81
N ARG A 600 13.84 8.17 -0.53
CA ARG A 600 12.64 8.76 0.07
C ARG A 600 12.19 10.00 -0.69
N ASP A 601 13.11 10.93 -0.98
CA ASP A 601 12.79 12.17 -1.67
C ASP A 601 12.20 11.88 -3.08
N ARG A 602 12.77 10.92 -3.83
CA ARG A 602 12.30 10.52 -5.17
C ARG A 602 11.05 9.63 -5.16
N VAL A 603 10.90 8.79 -4.14
CA VAL A 603 9.80 7.84 -3.99
C VAL A 603 8.57 8.48 -3.36
N TYR A 604 8.67 9.62 -2.70
CA TYR A 604 7.48 10.37 -2.33
C TYR A 604 7.15 11.45 -3.36
N SER A 605 8.14 12.01 -4.07
CA SER A 605 7.86 12.98 -5.13
C SER A 605 7.01 12.41 -6.26
N TRP A 606 7.14 11.12 -6.61
CA TRP A 606 6.31 10.50 -7.68
C TRP A 606 4.91 10.09 -7.22
N ILE A 607 4.68 9.98 -5.90
CA ILE A 607 3.34 9.74 -5.33
C ILE A 607 2.55 11.06 -5.27
N GLU A 608 3.26 12.19 -5.22
CA GLU A 608 2.69 13.53 -5.20
C GLU A 608 2.49 14.15 -6.60
N SER A 609 3.21 13.66 -7.61
CA SER A 609 3.07 14.05 -9.03
C SER A 609 1.88 13.36 -9.69
#